data_AF-A0A7C5CXS0-F1
#
_entry.id   AF-A0A7C5CXS0-F1
#
_cell.length_a   1.000
_cell.length_b   1.000
_cell.length_c   1.000
_cell.angle_alpha   90.00
_cell.angle_beta   90.00
_cell.angle_gamma   90.00
#
_symmetry.space_group_name_H-M   'P 1'
#
loop_
_entity.id
_entity.type
_entity.pdbx_description
1 polymer ?
#
loop_
_entity_poly.entity_id
_entity_poly.type
_entity_poly.pdbx_seq_one_letter_code
_entity_poly.pdbx_strand_id
1 'polypeptide(L)'
;MSMSDLYIIAGLGNPGPEYQCTRHNVGFMVVDRLCGRWAIPLRAEEKFRAEIGRGEIFGNEVMLLKPWTYMNQSGIAIRAAVD
;
A
#
# COMPACT_ATOMS: atom_id res chain seq x y z
N MET A 1 4.10 28.40 -3.15
CA MET A 1 4.47 26.97 -3.08
C MET A 1 3.23 26.23 -2.66
N SER A 2 2.61 25.46 -3.56
CA SER A 2 1.49 24.58 -3.19
C SER A 2 2.04 23.55 -2.22
N MET A 3 1.41 23.37 -1.05
CA MET A 3 1.60 22.16 -0.25
C MET A 3 1.25 20.99 -1.17
N SER A 4 2.21 20.09 -1.41
CA SER A 4 1.94 18.81 -2.06
C SER A 4 1.27 17.93 -1.01
N ASP A 5 -0.03 17.70 -1.16
CA ASP A 5 -0.74 16.75 -0.31
C ASP A 5 -0.16 15.35 -0.54
N LEU A 6 0.13 14.64 0.56
CA LEU A 6 0.52 13.24 0.51
C LEU A 6 -0.74 12.39 0.33
N TYR A 7 -0.83 11.68 -0.79
CA TYR A 7 -1.89 10.70 -1.01
C TYR A 7 -1.45 9.32 -0.57
N ILE A 8 -2.35 8.59 0.08
CA ILE A 8 -2.13 7.19 0.45
C ILE A 8 -3.07 6.31 -0.35
N ILE A 9 -2.50 5.35 -1.07
CA ILE A 9 -3.26 4.28 -1.75
C ILE A 9 -2.96 2.98 -1.03
N ALA A 10 -3.90 2.53 -0.21
CA ALA A 10 -3.80 1.26 0.50
C ALA A 10 -4.53 0.14 -0.27
N GLY A 11 -3.77 -0.85 -0.72
CA GLY A 11 -4.31 -2.09 -1.25
C GLY A 11 -4.64 -3.00 -0.07
N LEU A 12 -5.92 -3.35 0.09
CA LEU A 12 -6.33 -4.29 1.12
C LEU A 12 -6.28 -5.74 0.61
N GLY A 13 -5.94 -6.66 1.51
CA GLY A 13 -5.77 -8.08 1.21
C GLY A 13 -5.43 -8.86 2.48
N ASN A 14 -5.33 -10.18 2.35
CA ASN A 14 -4.74 -11.05 3.37
C ASN A 14 -3.33 -11.49 2.92
N PRO A 15 -2.33 -11.47 3.83
CA PRO A 15 -1.00 -12.01 3.56
C PRO A 15 -1.05 -13.55 3.52
N GLY A 16 -0.13 -14.16 2.76
CA GLY A 16 0.01 -15.62 2.67
C GLY A 16 -0.30 -16.17 1.27
N PRO A 17 0.38 -17.25 0.84
CA PRO A 17 0.21 -17.86 -0.48
C PRO A 17 -1.22 -18.33 -0.77
N GLU A 18 -1.96 -18.74 0.25
CA GLU A 18 -3.33 -19.24 0.14
C GLU A 18 -4.35 -18.16 -0.29
N TYR A 19 -4.02 -16.88 -0.12
CA TYR A 19 -4.92 -15.76 -0.43
C TYR A 19 -4.61 -15.06 -1.76
N GLN A 20 -3.46 -15.34 -2.38
CA GLN A 20 -2.91 -14.58 -3.53
C GLN A 20 -3.89 -14.44 -4.71
N CYS A 21 -4.66 -15.49 -5.01
CA CYS A 21 -5.59 -15.52 -6.14
C CYS A 21 -7.07 -15.37 -5.73
N THR A 22 -7.34 -14.85 -4.53
CA THR A 22 -8.71 -14.64 -4.06
C THR A 22 -9.22 -13.25 -4.43
N ARG A 23 -10.55 -13.10 -4.58
CA ARG A 23 -11.19 -11.78 -4.79
C ARG A 23 -10.87 -10.78 -3.67
N HIS A 24 -10.50 -11.25 -2.48
CA HIS A 24 -10.11 -10.42 -1.34
C HIS A 24 -8.73 -9.76 -1.53
N ASN A 25 -7.88 -10.27 -2.41
CA ASN A 25 -6.52 -9.73 -2.63
C ASN A 25 -6.44 -8.81 -3.87
N VAL A 26 -7.57 -8.43 -4.47
CA VAL A 26 -7.60 -7.49 -5.61
C VAL A 26 -6.94 -6.16 -5.25
N GLY A 27 -7.06 -5.70 -4.01
CA GLY A 27 -6.39 -4.49 -3.54
C GLY A 27 -4.86 -4.59 -3.64
N PHE A 28 -4.26 -5.71 -3.24
CA PHE A 28 -2.82 -5.95 -3.42
C PHE A 28 -2.43 -5.98 -4.90
N MET A 29 -3.20 -6.67 -5.74
CA MET A 29 -2.92 -6.75 -7.18
C MET A 29 -2.93 -5.36 -7.85
N VAL A 30 -3.85 -4.48 -7.43
CA VAL A 30 -3.90 -3.09 -7.92
C VAL A 30 -2.65 -2.33 -7.49
N VAL A 31 -2.23 -2.46 -6.23
CA VAL A 31 -0.99 -1.82 -5.75
C VAL A 31 0.23 -2.33 -6.50
N ASP A 32 0.37 -3.64 -6.71
CA ASP A 32 1.48 -4.21 -7.49
C ASP A 32 1.49 -3.67 -8.93
N ARG A 33 0.31 -3.50 -9.54
CA ARG A 33 0.18 -2.89 -10.87
C ARG A 33 0.58 -1.42 -10.90
N LEU A 34 0.23 -0.66 -9.85
CA LEU A 34 0.64 0.75 -9.70
C LEU A 34 2.15 0.87 -9.50
N CYS A 35 2.74 0.02 -8.66
CA CYS A 35 4.18 -0.05 -8.43
C CYS A 35 4.94 -0.26 -9.74
N GLY A 36 4.51 -1.24 -10.55
CA GLY A 36 5.12 -1.50 -11.85
C GLY A 36 4.92 -0.37 -12.87
N ARG A 37 3.76 0.29 -12.87
CA ARG A 37 3.46 1.40 -13.80
C ARG A 37 4.30 2.65 -13.52
N TRP A 38 4.56 2.95 -12.24
CA TRP A 38 5.24 4.17 -11.81
C TRP A 38 6.66 3.93 -11.30
N ALA A 39 7.17 2.69 -11.43
CA ALA A 39 8.48 2.26 -10.93
C ALA A 39 8.70 2.59 -9.44
N ILE A 40 7.66 2.40 -8.62
CA ILE A 40 7.69 2.62 -7.17
C ILE A 40 7.94 1.27 -6.50
N PRO A 41 9.17 0.97 -6.01
CA PRO A 41 9.43 -0.28 -5.32
C PRO A 41 8.79 -0.27 -3.93
N LEU A 42 8.18 -1.39 -3.55
CA LEU A 42 7.73 -1.61 -2.18
C LEU A 42 8.88 -2.16 -1.33
N ARG A 43 8.93 -1.72 -0.07
CA ARG A 43 9.84 -2.23 0.94
C ARG A 43 9.07 -2.65 2.18
N ALA A 44 9.54 -3.72 2.79
CA ALA A 44 9.09 -4.20 4.08
C ALA A 44 9.33 -3.15 5.17
N GLU A 45 8.26 -2.65 5.81
CA GLU A 45 8.35 -1.69 6.89
C GLU A 45 7.65 -2.23 8.14
N GLU A 46 8.41 -2.87 9.03
CA GLU A 46 7.88 -3.56 10.22
C GLU A 46 7.11 -2.63 11.16
N LYS A 47 7.55 -1.38 11.29
CA LYS A 47 6.89 -0.35 12.11
C LYS A 47 5.42 -0.18 11.73
N PHE A 48 5.12 -0.26 10.44
CA PHE A 48 3.77 -0.09 9.89
C PHE A 48 3.08 -1.43 9.60
N ARG A 49 3.78 -2.55 9.82
CA ARG A 49 3.33 -3.91 9.47
C ARG A 49 2.81 -3.97 8.04
N ALA A 50 3.56 -3.40 7.10
CA ALA A 50 3.16 -3.26 5.71
C ALA A 50 4.37 -3.23 4.77
N GLU A 51 4.12 -3.54 3.51
CA GLU A 51 4.98 -3.14 2.40
C GLU A 51 4.62 -1.72 1.96
N ILE A 52 5.61 -0.82 1.92
CA ILE A 52 5.42 0.59 1.60
C ILE A 52 6.35 0.99 0.44
N GLY A 53 5.81 1.75 -0.51
CA GLY A 53 6.58 2.44 -1.54
C GLY A 53 6.15 3.90 -1.61
N ARG A 54 7.11 4.80 -1.82
CA ARG A 54 6.85 6.23 -2.01
C ARG A 54 7.35 6.67 -3.37
N GLY A 55 6.58 7.50 -4.05
CA GLY A 55 6.95 8.07 -5.33
C GLY A 55 6.00 9.18 -5.76
N GLU A 56 6.10 9.56 -7.02
CA GLU A 56 5.27 10.62 -7.58
C GLU A 56 4.31 10.05 -8.64
N ILE A 57 3.03 10.42 -8.53
CA ILE A 57 2.00 10.08 -9.52
C ILE A 57 1.33 11.39 -9.95
N PHE A 58 1.45 11.73 -11.23
CA PHE A 58 0.88 12.95 -11.80
C PHE A 58 1.25 14.24 -11.02
N GLY A 59 2.50 14.36 -10.54
CA GLY A 59 2.93 15.53 -9.78
C GLY A 59 2.58 15.53 -8.29
N ASN A 60 1.95 14.47 -7.78
CA ASN A 60 1.58 14.34 -6.37
C ASN A 60 2.46 13.29 -5.68
N GLU A 61 2.86 13.56 -4.43
CA GLU A 61 3.51 12.56 -3.60
C GLU A 61 2.48 11.49 -3.23
N VAL A 62 2.81 10.23 -3.53
CA VAL A 62 1.95 9.09 -3.26
C VAL A 62 2.72 8.02 -2.49
N MET A 63 2.10 7.55 -1.42
CA MET A 63 2.49 6.36 -0.69
C MET A 63 1.58 5.19 -1.05
N LEU A 64 2.17 4.15 -1.63
CA LEU A 64 1.52 2.87 -1.89
C LEU A 64 1.73 1.94 -0.69
N LEU A 65 0.66 1.32 -0.20
CA LEU A 65 0.68 0.52 1.03
C LEU A 65 0.01 -0.85 0.80
N LYS A 66 0.68 -1.94 1.21
CA LYS A 66 0.08 -3.28 1.36
C LYS A 66 0.26 -3.78 2.79
N PRO A 67 -0.78 -3.74 3.64
CA PRO A 67 -0.71 -4.26 5.01
C PRO A 67 -0.39 -5.76 5.06
N TRP A 68 0.40 -6.19 6.03
CA TRP A 68 0.59 -7.60 6.38
C TRP A 68 -0.33 -8.05 7.51
N THR A 69 -1.35 -7.25 7.83
CA THR A 69 -2.39 -7.66 8.75
C THR A 69 -3.47 -8.43 7.98
N TYR A 70 -4.24 -9.26 8.69
CA TYR A 70 -5.49 -9.77 8.13
C TYR A 70 -6.40 -8.59 7.77
N MET A 71 -7.23 -8.78 6.75
CA MET A 71 -8.14 -7.78 6.18
C MET A 71 -8.97 -7.03 7.25
N ASN A 72 -9.44 -7.74 8.28
CA ASN A 72 -10.22 -7.15 9.37
C ASN A 72 -9.40 -6.22 10.30
N GLN A 73 -8.07 -6.24 10.20
CA GLN A 73 -7.12 -5.47 11.00
C GLN A 73 -6.29 -4.49 10.16
N SER A 74 -6.62 -4.28 8.89
CA SER A 74 -5.89 -3.34 8.02
C SER A 74 -5.90 -1.90 8.53
N GLY A 75 -6.89 -1.52 9.34
CA GLY A 75 -6.95 -0.19 9.97
C GLY A 75 -5.76 0.13 10.88
N ILE A 76 -5.12 -0.87 11.49
CA ILE A 76 -3.94 -0.66 12.34
C ILE A 76 -2.73 -0.19 11.50
N ALA A 77 -2.51 -0.85 10.36
CA ALA A 77 -1.43 -0.51 9.43
C ALA A 77 -1.68 0.86 8.77
N ILE A 78 -2.92 1.13 8.36
CA ILE A 78 -3.30 2.42 7.77
C ILE A 78 -3.11 3.55 8.78
N ARG A 79 -3.58 3.38 10.02
CA ARG A 79 -3.44 4.42 11.04
C ARG A 79 -1.97 4.74 11.31
N ALA A 80 -1.14 3.72 11.44
CA ALA A 80 0.30 3.90 11.63
C ALA A 80 0.96 4.65 10.46
N ALA A 81 0.45 4.51 9.23
CA ALA A 81 1.01 5.16 8.05
C ALA A 81 0.53 6.61 7.85
N VAL A 82 -0.60 6.98 8.47
CA VAL A 82 -1.17 8.34 8.44
C VAL A 82 -0.63 9.21 9.57
N ASP A 83 -0.31 8.62 10.72
CA ASP A 83 0.27 9.28 11.90
C ASP A 83 1.79 9.53 11.75
#